data_AF-A0AB37X9M9-F1
#
_entry.id   AF-A0AB37X9M9-F1
#
_cell.length_a   1.000
_cell.length_b   1.000
_cell.length_c   1.000
_cell.angle_alpha   90.00
_cell.angle_beta   90.00
_cell.angle_gamma   90.00
#
_symmetry.space_group_name_H-M   'P 1'
#
loop_
_entity.id
_entity.type
_entity.pdbx_description
1 polymer ?
#
loop_
_entity_poly.entity_id
_entity_poly.type
_entity_poly.pdbx_seq_one_letter_code
_entity_poly.pdbx_strand_id
1 'polypeptide(L)'
;MSGAVEYLAETYGGDDRRTVFLGGAIAPTRRLVLRWLRDQAFRLAGGLDPAPDVRWAPTGALRRIPAAVLDAPGALRGWAASIEYQDDAGQLLAHGEPFVFTVRDAAGWYRLTAHPLVVPCAVQPVTAHPHHFVRPPV
;
A
#
# COMPACT_ATOMS: atom_id res chain seq x y z
N MET A 1 8.98 -22.01 16.48
CA MET A 1 8.76 -20.57 16.77
C MET A 1 8.03 -19.96 15.60
N SER A 2 6.70 -19.84 15.66
CA SER A 2 5.92 -19.23 14.57
C SER A 2 5.91 -17.71 14.79
N GLY A 3 6.49 -16.96 13.87
CA GLY A 3 6.40 -15.49 13.87
C GLY A 3 4.98 -15.04 13.53
N ALA A 4 4.61 -13.82 13.94
CA ALA A 4 3.40 -13.18 13.45
C ALA A 4 3.65 -12.68 12.02
N VAL A 5 2.70 -12.88 11.11
CA VAL A 5 2.79 -12.37 9.75
C VAL A 5 2.05 -11.04 9.68
N GLU A 6 2.78 -9.98 9.35
CA GLU A 6 2.22 -8.70 8.96
C GLU A 6 2.33 -8.52 7.44
N TYR A 7 1.75 -7.45 6.91
CA TYR A 7 1.80 -7.16 5.48
C TYR A 7 2.20 -5.71 5.28
N LEU A 8 3.27 -5.51 4.51
CA LEU A 8 3.70 -4.20 4.03
C LEU A 8 3.06 -3.93 2.68
N ALA A 9 2.44 -2.78 2.50
CA ALA A 9 2.09 -2.26 1.20
C ALA A 9 2.79 -0.95 0.91
N GLU A 10 3.14 -0.75 -0.34
CA GLU A 10 3.86 0.43 -0.80
C GLU A 10 3.32 0.87 -2.16
N THR A 11 3.44 2.16 -2.41
CA THR A 11 3.09 2.77 -3.69
C THR A 11 4.24 3.59 -4.20
N TYR A 12 4.50 3.46 -5.49
CA TYR A 12 5.58 4.13 -6.18
C TYR A 12 5.06 4.78 -7.46
N GLY A 13 5.71 5.85 -7.87
CA GLY A 13 5.54 6.42 -9.20
C GLY A 13 6.88 6.82 -9.76
N GLY A 14 6.99 6.94 -11.07
CA GLY A 14 8.26 7.25 -11.67
C GLY A 14 8.17 7.47 -13.17
N ASP A 15 9.32 7.69 -13.74
CA ASP A 15 9.56 7.73 -15.17
C ASP A 15 10.80 6.86 -15.47
N ASP A 16 11.39 7.01 -16.66
CA ASP A 16 12.55 6.22 -17.05
C ASP A 16 13.84 6.61 -16.31
N ARG A 17 13.82 7.70 -15.54
CA ARG A 17 15.00 8.25 -14.85
C ARG A 17 14.90 8.18 -13.33
N ARG A 18 13.69 8.21 -12.78
CA ARG A 18 13.48 8.26 -11.33
C ARG A 18 12.33 7.39 -10.87
N THR A 19 12.47 6.92 -9.64
CA THR A 19 11.40 6.31 -8.85
C THR A 19 11.18 7.16 -7.61
N VAL A 20 9.91 7.40 -7.27
CA VAL A 20 9.46 8.18 -6.14
C VAL A 20 8.52 7.31 -5.30
N PHE A 21 8.77 7.26 -4.00
CA PHE A 21 7.86 6.64 -3.04
C PHE A 21 6.67 7.57 -2.78
N LEU A 22 5.45 7.03 -2.92
CA LEU A 22 4.19 7.78 -2.83
C LEU A 22 3.39 7.45 -1.56
N GLY A 23 3.87 6.50 -0.74
CA GLY A 23 3.26 6.12 0.52
C GLY A 23 3.37 4.62 0.77
N GLY A 24 3.25 4.23 2.04
CA GLY A 24 3.26 2.85 2.48
C GLY A 24 2.50 2.67 3.79
N ALA A 25 2.13 1.42 4.08
CA ALA A 25 1.45 1.03 5.30
C ALA A 25 1.81 -0.40 5.70
N ILE A 26 1.80 -0.67 7.01
CA ILE A 26 1.87 -2.03 7.55
C ILE A 26 0.50 -2.37 8.15
N ALA A 27 0.01 -3.57 7.89
CA ALA A 27 -1.25 -4.04 8.43
C ALA A 27 -1.15 -5.51 8.91
N PRO A 28 -1.90 -5.88 9.96
CA PRO A 28 -1.86 -7.23 10.52
C PRO A 28 -2.59 -8.26 9.66
N THR A 29 -3.32 -7.84 8.62
CA THR A 29 -4.07 -8.76 7.75
C THR A 29 -3.98 -8.36 6.28
N ARG A 30 -4.04 -9.37 5.40
CA ARG A 30 -4.10 -9.20 3.93
C ARG A 30 -5.24 -8.27 3.50
N ARG A 31 -6.42 -8.44 4.09
CA ARG A 31 -7.60 -7.63 3.76
C ARG A 31 -7.38 -6.16 4.06
N LEU A 32 -6.75 -5.83 5.19
CA LEU A 32 -6.47 -4.44 5.55
C LEU A 32 -5.42 -3.82 4.64
N VAL A 33 -4.36 -4.56 4.30
CA VAL A 33 -3.31 -4.06 3.40
C VAL A 33 -3.83 -3.83 1.98
N LEU A 34 -4.68 -4.73 1.47
CA LEU A 34 -5.30 -4.60 0.16
C LEU A 34 -6.34 -3.49 0.12
N ARG A 35 -7.11 -3.31 1.20
CA ARG A 35 -8.01 -2.15 1.34
C ARG A 35 -7.21 -0.85 1.27
N TRP A 36 -6.07 -0.77 1.97
CA TRP A 36 -5.21 0.40 1.89
C TRP A 36 -4.72 0.65 0.45
N LEU A 37 -4.25 -0.38 -0.26
CA LEU A 37 -3.85 -0.26 -1.67
C LEU A 37 -4.99 0.19 -2.58
N ARG A 38 -6.21 -0.32 -2.37
CA ARG A 38 -7.42 0.12 -3.08
C ARG A 38 -7.67 1.62 -2.88
N ASP A 39 -7.54 2.10 -1.65
CA ASP A 39 -7.67 3.52 -1.35
C ASP A 39 -6.55 4.34 -2.01
N GLN A 40 -5.31 3.83 -2.04
CA GLN A 40 -4.22 4.49 -2.75
C GLN A 40 -4.44 4.53 -4.26
N ALA A 41 -4.95 3.46 -4.86
CA ALA A 41 -5.24 3.41 -6.29
C ALA A 41 -6.27 4.47 -6.69
N PHE A 42 -7.35 4.63 -5.92
CA PHE A 42 -8.32 5.70 -6.14
C PHE A 42 -7.73 7.09 -5.92
N ARG A 43 -6.92 7.27 -4.88
CA ARG A 43 -6.22 8.54 -4.63
C ARG A 43 -5.33 8.93 -5.80
N LEU A 44 -4.52 7.99 -6.30
CA LEU A 44 -3.62 8.22 -7.44
C LEU A 44 -4.44 8.53 -8.70
N ALA A 45 -5.42 7.70 -9.04
CA ALA A 45 -6.27 7.94 -10.21
C ALA A 45 -6.98 9.30 -10.16
N GLY A 46 -7.52 9.69 -8.99
CA GLY A 46 -8.18 10.98 -8.80
C GLY A 46 -7.24 12.19 -8.86
N GLY A 47 -5.97 12.01 -8.51
CA GLY A 47 -4.95 13.05 -8.66
C GLY A 47 -4.44 13.20 -10.10
N LEU A 48 -4.37 12.10 -10.85
CA LEU A 48 -3.87 12.07 -12.23
C LEU A 48 -4.91 12.50 -13.26
N ASP A 49 -6.14 12.04 -13.09
CA ASP A 49 -7.26 12.35 -13.98
C ASP A 49 -8.46 12.81 -13.12
N PRO A 50 -8.40 14.04 -12.58
CA PRO A 50 -9.50 14.64 -11.85
C PRO A 50 -10.69 14.97 -12.77
N ALA A 51 -11.90 14.92 -12.22
CA ALA A 51 -13.07 15.47 -12.92
C ALA A 51 -12.88 16.99 -13.15
N PRO A 52 -13.38 17.56 -14.26
CA PRO A 52 -13.13 18.95 -14.61
C PRO A 52 -13.74 19.96 -13.63
N ASP A 53 -14.68 19.52 -12.80
CA ASP A 53 -15.42 20.28 -11.80
C ASP A 53 -14.91 20.08 -10.36
N VAL A 54 -13.69 19.55 -10.18
CA VAL A 54 -13.11 19.37 -8.84
C VAL A 54 -12.88 20.71 -8.13
N ARG A 55 -13.27 20.75 -6.84
CA ARG A 55 -13.29 21.99 -6.03
C ARG A 55 -11.92 22.64 -5.83
N TRP A 56 -10.83 21.89 -5.94
CA TRP A 56 -9.48 22.42 -5.74
C TRP A 56 -8.94 23.13 -6.98
N ALA A 57 -9.55 22.92 -8.15
CA ALA A 57 -9.14 23.54 -9.40
C ALA A 57 -10.07 24.73 -9.73
N PRO A 58 -9.52 25.87 -10.20
CA PRO A 58 -10.35 26.95 -10.72
C PRO A 58 -11.20 26.49 -11.92
N THR A 59 -12.38 27.10 -12.11
CA THR A 59 -13.23 26.85 -13.27
C THR A 59 -12.46 27.06 -14.57
N GLY A 60 -12.48 26.07 -15.46
CA GLY A 60 -11.80 26.11 -16.75
C GLY A 60 -10.30 25.75 -16.71
N ALA A 61 -9.72 25.48 -15.53
CA ALA A 61 -8.33 25.00 -15.41
C ALA A 61 -8.15 23.58 -15.96
N LEU A 62 -9.21 22.78 -15.94
CA LEU A 62 -9.23 21.41 -16.43
C LEU A 62 -10.14 21.30 -17.66
N ARG A 63 -9.72 20.51 -18.64
CA ARG A 63 -10.53 20.17 -19.81
C ARG A 63 -10.46 18.67 -20.08
N ARG A 64 -11.54 18.11 -20.59
CA ARG A 64 -11.56 16.72 -21.03
C ARG A 64 -10.68 16.55 -22.27
N ILE A 65 -9.85 15.51 -22.27
CA ILE A 65 -9.05 15.08 -23.42
C ILE A 65 -9.59 13.74 -23.93
N PRO A 66 -9.34 13.38 -25.21
CA PRO A 66 -9.64 12.03 -25.71
C PRO A 66 -8.91 10.96 -24.89
N ALA A 67 -9.46 9.74 -24.87
CA ALA A 67 -8.84 8.61 -24.19
C ALA A 67 -7.43 8.33 -24.76
N ALA A 68 -6.47 8.14 -23.87
CA ALA A 68 -5.11 7.77 -24.22
C ALA A 68 -5.00 6.25 -24.45
N VAL A 69 -4.01 5.82 -25.25
CA VAL A 69 -3.71 4.39 -25.45
C VAL A 69 -3.23 3.75 -24.15
N LEU A 70 -2.48 4.50 -23.34
CA LEU A 70 -2.08 4.12 -22.00
C LEU A 70 -2.85 5.00 -21.00
N ASP A 71 -3.75 4.38 -20.24
CA ASP A 71 -4.61 5.07 -19.28
C ASP A 71 -4.34 4.52 -17.87
N ALA A 72 -3.26 4.98 -17.24
CA ALA A 72 -2.95 4.59 -15.87
C ALA A 72 -4.08 4.93 -14.88
N PRO A 73 -4.74 6.11 -14.94
CA PRO A 73 -5.88 6.40 -14.09
C PRO A 73 -7.03 5.40 -14.26
N GLY A 74 -7.40 5.06 -15.50
CA GLY A 74 -8.42 4.05 -15.79
C GLY A 74 -8.04 2.67 -15.28
N ALA A 75 -6.80 2.22 -15.51
CA ALA A 75 -6.30 0.94 -15.02
C ALA A 75 -6.28 0.86 -13.49
N LEU A 76 -5.88 1.94 -12.80
CA LEU A 76 -5.92 2.05 -11.33
C LEU A 76 -7.36 1.93 -10.80
N ARG A 77 -8.32 2.64 -11.42
CA ARG A 77 -9.75 2.53 -11.05
C ARG A 77 -10.28 1.12 -11.31
N GLY A 78 -9.91 0.52 -12.44
CA GLY A 78 -10.31 -0.84 -12.81
C GLY A 78 -9.82 -1.89 -11.81
N TRP A 79 -8.53 -1.81 -11.42
CA TRP A 79 -7.98 -2.68 -10.39
C TRP A 79 -8.65 -2.48 -9.03
N ALA A 80 -8.84 -1.23 -8.63
CA ALA A 80 -9.46 -0.88 -7.34
C ALA A 80 -10.93 -1.33 -7.26
N ALA A 81 -11.66 -1.33 -8.38
CA ALA A 81 -13.08 -1.68 -8.43
C ALA A 81 -13.35 -3.19 -8.62
N SER A 82 -12.42 -3.93 -9.22
CA SER A 82 -12.58 -5.36 -9.52
C SER A 82 -12.42 -6.22 -8.27
N ILE A 83 -13.47 -6.95 -7.88
CA ILE A 83 -13.41 -7.91 -6.77
C ILE A 83 -12.46 -9.07 -7.11
N GLU A 84 -12.48 -9.55 -8.35
CA GLU A 84 -11.62 -10.64 -8.82
C GLU A 84 -10.14 -10.32 -8.64
N TYR A 85 -9.70 -9.11 -9.05
CA TYR A 85 -8.31 -8.70 -8.86
C TYR A 85 -7.91 -8.54 -7.38
N GLN A 86 -8.86 -8.19 -6.51
CA GLN A 86 -8.59 -8.12 -5.07
C GLN A 86 -8.49 -9.52 -4.46
N ASP A 87 -9.31 -10.46 -4.91
CA ASP A 87 -9.27 -11.84 -4.46
C ASP A 87 -7.97 -12.53 -4.92
N ASP A 88 -7.56 -12.35 -6.19
CA ASP A 88 -6.29 -12.85 -6.72
C ASP A 88 -5.08 -12.31 -5.93
N ALA A 89 -5.05 -11.00 -5.67
CA ALA A 89 -4.01 -10.39 -4.84
C ALA A 89 -4.03 -10.94 -3.41
N GLY A 90 -5.24 -11.16 -2.86
CA GLY A 90 -5.44 -11.78 -1.55
C GLY A 90 -4.90 -13.21 -1.49
N GLN A 91 -5.05 -13.97 -2.57
CA GLN A 91 -4.53 -15.33 -2.67
C GLN A 91 -3.01 -15.35 -2.79
N LEU A 92 -2.39 -14.49 -3.59
CA LEU A 92 -0.93 -14.39 -3.65
C LEU A 92 -0.34 -14.19 -2.25
N LEU A 93 -0.86 -13.20 -1.52
CA LEU A 93 -0.41 -12.93 -0.15
C LEU A 93 -0.70 -14.11 0.81
N ALA A 94 -1.75 -14.91 0.55
CA ALA A 94 -2.05 -16.11 1.34
C ALA A 94 -0.98 -17.18 1.21
N HIS A 95 -0.42 -17.31 0.01
CA HIS A 95 0.62 -18.26 -0.34
C HIS A 95 2.03 -17.75 0.04
N GLY A 96 2.12 -16.58 0.67
CA GLY A 96 3.40 -15.96 1.01
C GLY A 96 4.05 -15.21 -0.14
N GLU A 97 3.37 -15.07 -1.29
CA GLU A 97 3.88 -14.42 -2.48
C GLU A 97 3.57 -12.92 -2.48
N PRO A 98 4.48 -12.08 -2.99
CA PRO A 98 4.22 -10.66 -3.11
C PRO A 98 3.22 -10.37 -4.23
N PHE A 99 2.38 -9.37 -4.00
CA PHE A 99 1.54 -8.78 -5.03
C PHE A 99 2.23 -7.56 -5.64
N VAL A 100 2.22 -7.45 -6.97
CA VAL A 100 2.74 -6.29 -7.70
C VAL A 100 1.80 -5.95 -8.85
N PHE A 101 1.34 -4.71 -8.89
CA PHE A 101 0.56 -4.15 -9.99
C PHE A 101 1.22 -2.88 -10.50
N THR A 102 1.61 -2.86 -11.78
CA THR A 102 2.28 -1.73 -12.42
C THR A 102 1.49 -1.28 -13.64
N VAL A 103 1.25 0.02 -13.74
CA VAL A 103 0.57 0.65 -14.87
C VAL A 103 1.41 1.77 -15.43
N ARG A 104 1.27 2.03 -16.73
CA ARG A 104 1.97 3.10 -17.43
C ARG A 104 0.98 4.11 -18.00
N ASP A 105 1.45 5.33 -18.12
CA ASP A 105 0.86 6.43 -18.87
C ASP A 105 1.94 7.02 -19.78
N ALA A 106 1.59 7.95 -20.66
CA ALA A 106 2.51 8.65 -21.55
C ALA A 106 3.65 9.36 -20.78
N ALA A 107 3.40 9.80 -19.55
CA ALA A 107 4.36 10.56 -18.75
C ALA A 107 5.20 9.70 -17.78
N GLY A 108 4.86 8.43 -17.57
CA GLY A 108 5.52 7.63 -16.54
C GLY A 108 4.78 6.36 -16.15
N TRP A 109 5.02 5.90 -14.93
CA TRP A 109 4.46 4.67 -14.40
C TRP A 109 4.11 4.79 -12.92
N TYR A 110 3.18 3.94 -12.49
CA TYR A 110 2.74 3.82 -11.10
C TYR A 110 2.71 2.36 -10.71
N ARG A 111 3.12 2.06 -9.48
CA ARG A 111 3.18 0.69 -8.96
C ARG A 111 2.59 0.61 -7.56
N LEU A 112 1.76 -0.41 -7.37
CA LEU A 112 1.19 -0.83 -6.10
C LEU A 112 1.84 -2.16 -5.73
N THR A 113 2.40 -2.28 -4.53
CA THR A 113 2.98 -3.54 -4.06
C THR A 113 2.46 -3.92 -2.68
N ALA A 114 2.37 -5.22 -2.41
CA ALA A 114 2.16 -5.75 -1.08
C ALA A 114 3.03 -6.99 -0.85
N HIS A 115 3.62 -7.09 0.33
CA HIS A 115 4.57 -8.15 0.70
C HIS A 115 4.23 -8.68 2.11
N PRO A 116 4.20 -10.00 2.31
CA PRO A 116 4.18 -10.57 3.66
C PRO A 116 5.49 -10.26 4.39
N LEU A 117 5.39 -9.84 5.65
CA LEU A 117 6.50 -9.61 6.55
C LEU A 117 6.46 -10.68 7.64
N VAL A 118 7.54 -11.45 7.77
CA VAL A 118 7.72 -12.36 8.91
C VAL A 118 8.30 -11.54 10.05
N VAL A 119 7.48 -11.25 11.06
CA VAL A 119 7.93 -10.54 12.26
C VAL A 119 8.44 -11.59 13.26
N PRO A 120 9.74 -11.58 13.61
CA PRO A 120 10.25 -12.45 14.66
C PRO A 120 9.51 -12.13 15.96
N CYS A 121 8.98 -13.16 16.64
CA CYS A 121 8.43 -12.96 17.97
C CYS A 121 9.56 -12.46 18.87
N ALA A 122 9.48 -11.22 19.34
CA ALA A 122 10.45 -10.70 20.30
C ALA A 122 10.36 -11.57 21.55
N VAL A 123 11.44 -12.27 21.88
CA VAL A 123 11.58 -12.91 23.19
C VAL A 123 11.54 -11.77 24.20
N GLN A 124 10.45 -11.65 24.95
CA GLN A 124 10.42 -10.69 26.05
C GLN A 124 11.57 -11.05 27.00
N PRO A 125 12.50 -10.12 27.31
CA PRO A 125 13.49 -10.40 28.33
C PRO A 125 12.72 -10.71 29.61
N VAL A 126 12.97 -11.89 30.18
CA VAL A 126 12.41 -12.25 31.49
C VAL A 126 12.83 -11.14 32.46
N THR A 127 11.86 -10.36 32.90
CA THR A 127 12.10 -9.36 33.94
C THR A 127 12.44 -10.14 35.20
N ALA A 128 13.74 -10.26 35.48
CA ALA A 128 14.22 -10.77 36.75
C ALA A 128 13.54 -9.93 37.83
N HIS A 129 12.72 -10.58 38.66
CA HIS A 129 12.06 -9.91 39.78
C HIS A 129 13.18 -9.32 40.66
N PRO A 130 13.12 -8.04 41.04
CA PRO A 130 14.10 -7.49 41.97
C PRO A 130 13.97 -8.27 43.27
N HIS A 131 15.00 -9.05 43.61
CA HIS A 131 15.12 -9.66 44.92
C HIS A 131 15.10 -8.52 45.95
N HIS A 132 13.99 -8.45 46.69
CA HIS A 132 13.83 -7.52 47.79
C HIS A 132 14.90 -7.82 48.84
N PHE A 133 15.98 -7.03 48.85
CA PHE A 133 17.05 -7.14 49.82
C PHE A 133 16.50 -6.67 51.18
N VAL A 134 16.13 -7.62 52.03
CA VAL A 134 15.74 -7.35 53.42
C VAL A 134 17.02 -7.06 54.21
N ARG A 135 17.18 -5.81 54.70
CA ARG A 135 18.23 -5.47 55.68
C ARG A 135 17.92 -6.14 57.02
N PRO A 136 18.90 -6.75 57.70
CA PRO A 136 18.70 -7.26 59.06
C PRO A 136 18.63 -6.11 60.07
N PRO A 137 17.89 -6.29 61.18
CA PRO A 137 17.81 -5.28 62.25
C PRO A 137 19.12 -5.24 63.06
N VAL A 138 19.43 -4.03 63.55
CA VAL A 138 20.57 -3.70 64.42
C VAL A 138 20.25 -4.05 65.86
#